data_AF-A0AA38IC98-F1
#
_entry.id   AF-A0AA38IC98-F1
#
_cell.length_a   1.000
_cell.length_b   1.000
_cell.length_c   1.000
_cell.angle_alpha   90.00
_cell.angle_beta   90.00
_cell.angle_gamma   90.00
#
_symmetry.space_group_name_H-M   'P 1'
#
loop_
_entity.id
_entity.type
_entity.pdbx_description
1 polymer ?
#
loop_
_entity_poly.entity_id
_entity_poly.type
_entity_poly.pdbx_seq_one_letter_code
_entity_poly.pdbx_strand_id
1 'polypeptide(L)'
;MQNPAHITEKAEEIDGKKKKKIVVVDEDVMLNYPHEKSQEVKPSTLWSKYSMIKAVLSVKENIEINKFSRVIAFLKRNSVGYEPTKSKVLTRQEIDTFLTNADDMKSILIKMNRRNVCTL
;
A
#
# COMPACT_ATOMS: atom_id res chain seq x y z
N MET A 1 0.01 -33.88 18.00
CA MET A 1 1.42 -33.56 17.68
C MET A 1 1.68 -32.15 18.17
N GLN A 2 2.31 -32.01 19.34
CA GLN A 2 2.75 -30.73 19.88
C GLN A 2 3.78 -30.08 18.94
N ASN A 3 3.62 -28.79 18.65
CA ASN A 3 4.74 -27.85 18.84
C ASN A 3 4.19 -26.43 19.14
N PRO A 4 4.42 -25.88 20.35
CA PRO A 4 3.79 -24.65 20.83
C PRO A 4 4.50 -23.37 20.38
N ALA A 5 3.78 -22.26 20.53
CA ALA A 5 4.21 -20.87 20.50
C ALA A 5 5.73 -20.62 20.48
N HIS A 6 6.25 -20.15 19.34
CA HIS A 6 7.56 -19.51 19.30
C HIS A 6 7.38 -17.99 19.14
N ILE A 7 6.88 -17.35 20.20
CA ILE A 7 7.22 -15.97 20.51
C ILE A 7 8.44 -16.06 21.41
N THR A 8 9.64 -16.04 20.82
CA THR A 8 10.87 -15.92 21.61
C THR A 8 11.07 -14.46 21.94
N GLU A 9 10.57 -14.04 23.10
CA GLU A 9 10.90 -12.77 23.72
C GLU A 9 12.30 -12.90 24.35
N LYS A 10 13.31 -12.37 23.66
CA LYS A 10 14.64 -12.14 24.24
C LYS A 10 14.76 -10.64 24.46
N ALA A 11 14.45 -10.21 25.69
CA ALA A 11 14.77 -8.88 26.16
C ALA A 11 16.17 -8.92 26.81
N GLU A 12 17.19 -8.52 26.05
CA GLU A 12 18.47 -8.11 26.64
C GLU A 12 18.36 -6.62 26.97
N GLU A 13 18.50 -6.30 28.26
CA GLU A 13 18.46 -4.95 28.79
C GLU A 13 19.84 -4.30 28.61
N ILE A 14 19.90 -3.26 27.76
CA ILE A 14 21.07 -2.40 27.61
C ILE A 14 20.68 -0.94 27.83
N ASP A 15 21.47 -0.34 28.71
CA ASP A 15 21.44 0.98 29.31
C ASP A 15 20.89 2.14 28.44
N GLY A 16 19.92 2.87 29.00
CA GLY A 16 19.63 4.26 28.63
C GLY A 16 19.00 4.59 27.27
N LYS A 17 18.72 3.62 26.39
CA LYS A 17 18.02 3.88 25.11
C LYS A 17 16.65 3.21 25.08
N LYS A 18 15.60 3.99 24.79
CA LYS A 18 14.21 3.53 24.62
C LYS A 18 14.17 2.18 23.90
N LYS A 19 13.65 1.15 24.57
CA LYS A 19 13.51 -0.23 24.06
C LYS A 19 12.85 -0.18 22.67
N LYS A 20 13.63 -0.39 21.60
CA LYS A 20 13.06 -0.73 20.30
C LYS A 20 12.60 -2.17 20.40
N LYS A 21 11.29 -2.39 20.42
CA LYS A 21 10.71 -3.72 20.36
C LYS A 21 11.09 -4.30 19.00
N ILE A 22 12.08 -5.18 18.97
CA ILE A 22 12.48 -5.90 17.76
C ILE A 22 11.34 -6.87 17.44
N VAL A 23 10.47 -6.49 16.51
CA VAL A 23 9.44 -7.39 15.99
C VAL A 23 10.11 -8.25 14.93
N VAL A 24 10.41 -9.49 15.29
CA VAL A 24 10.82 -10.50 14.30
C VAL A 24 9.57 -10.84 13.48
N VAL A 25 9.49 -10.27 12.28
CA VAL A 25 8.41 -10.54 11.34
C VAL A 25 8.75 -11.82 10.59
N ASP A 26 8.03 -12.90 10.90
CA ASP A 26 8.13 -14.15 10.16
C ASP A 26 7.42 -14.05 8.80
N GLU A 27 7.95 -14.72 7.78
CA GLU A 27 7.42 -14.70 6.41
C GLU A 27 6.01 -15.32 6.34
N ASP A 28 5.69 -16.32 7.17
CA ASP A 28 4.37 -16.94 7.20
C ASP A 28 3.29 -16.00 7.76
N VAL A 29 3.63 -15.24 8.80
CA VAL A 29 2.72 -14.20 9.35
C VAL A 29 2.41 -13.15 8.28
N MET A 30 3.43 -12.77 7.51
CA MET A 30 3.28 -11.77 6.46
C MET A 30 2.61 -12.31 5.19
N LEU A 31 2.60 -13.63 4.98
CA LEU A 31 1.87 -14.28 3.88
C LEU A 31 0.38 -14.46 4.19
N ASN A 32 0.03 -14.67 5.46
CA ASN A 32 -1.34 -14.93 5.87
C ASN A 32 -2.26 -13.72 5.64
N TYR A 33 -1.75 -12.50 5.83
CA TYR A 33 -2.51 -11.27 5.62
C TYR A 33 -2.93 -11.05 4.15
N PRO A 34 -2.01 -11.12 3.16
CA PRO A 34 -2.39 -11.07 1.75
C PRO A 34 -3.31 -12.22 1.33
N HIS A 35 -3.15 -13.41 1.92
CA HIS A 35 -3.99 -14.57 1.62
C HIS A 35 -5.46 -14.30 2.01
N GLU A 36 -5.70 -13.86 3.24
CA GLU A 36 -7.05 -13.50 3.72
C GLU A 36 -7.65 -12.37 2.88
N LYS A 37 -6.88 -11.31 2.60
CA LYS A 37 -7.38 -10.14 1.87
C LYS A 37 -7.53 -10.36 0.37
N SER A 38 -6.83 -11.33 -0.22
CA SER A 38 -6.96 -11.64 -1.66
C SER A 38 -8.38 -12.03 -2.08
N GLN A 39 -9.17 -12.59 -1.16
CA GLN A 39 -10.55 -13.00 -1.42
C GLN A 39 -11.53 -11.82 -1.46
N GLU A 40 -11.20 -10.71 -0.78
CA GLU A 40 -12.10 -9.56 -0.60
C GLU A 40 -11.75 -8.37 -1.52
N VAL A 41 -10.46 -8.20 -1.86
CA VAL A 41 -9.98 -6.99 -2.53
C VAL A 41 -9.39 -7.25 -3.91
N LYS A 42 -9.49 -6.22 -4.77
CA LYS A 42 -8.85 -6.23 -6.09
C LYS A 42 -7.32 -6.39 -5.96
N PRO A 43 -6.66 -7.06 -6.91
CA PRO A 43 -5.21 -7.25 -6.89
C PRO A 43 -4.41 -5.95 -6.76
N SER A 44 -4.83 -4.87 -7.43
CA SER A 44 -4.16 -3.56 -7.32
C SER A 44 -4.21 -2.98 -5.91
N THR A 45 -5.36 -3.08 -5.24
CA THR A 45 -5.50 -2.65 -3.84
C THR A 45 -4.65 -3.51 -2.91
N LEU A 46 -4.55 -4.81 -3.17
CA LEU A 46 -3.69 -5.73 -2.41
C LEU A 46 -2.21 -5.32 -2.51
N TRP A 47 -1.73 -5.01 -3.72
CA TRP A 47 -0.38 -4.48 -3.95
C TRP A 47 -0.13 -3.16 -3.23
N SER A 48 -1.11 -2.25 -3.20
CA SER A 48 -1.00 -0.99 -2.45
C SER A 48 -0.90 -1.22 -0.94
N LYS A 49 -1.73 -2.10 -0.38
CA LYS A 49 -1.68 -2.47 1.04
C LYS A 49 -0.33 -3.09 1.41
N TYR A 50 0.16 -4.03 0.59
CA TYR A 50 1.49 -4.61 0.78
C TYR A 50 2.60 -3.53 0.74
N SER A 51 2.54 -2.61 -0.22
CA SER A 51 3.51 -1.51 -0.34
C SER A 51 3.48 -0.57 0.87
N MET A 52 2.30 -0.31 1.42
CA MET A 52 2.14 0.46 2.66
C MET A 52 2.81 -0.24 3.85
N ILE A 53 2.54 -1.52 4.04
CA ILE A 53 3.18 -2.30 5.12
C ILE A 53 4.70 -2.34 4.92
N LYS A 54 5.15 -2.49 3.66
CA LYS A 54 6.58 -2.43 3.31
C LYS A 54 7.22 -1.12 3.75
N ALA A 55 6.58 0.02 3.44
CA ALA A 55 7.09 1.33 3.82
C ALA A 55 7.13 1.50 5.35
N VAL A 56 6.08 1.09 6.06
CA VAL A 56 6.01 1.22 7.53
C VAL A 56 7.12 0.42 8.22
N LEU A 57 7.32 -0.82 7.80
CA LEU A 57 8.35 -1.69 8.35
C LEU A 57 9.78 -1.20 7.99
N SER A 58 9.95 -0.67 6.78
CA SER A 58 11.22 -0.05 6.38
C SER A 58 11.56 1.18 7.23
N VAL A 59 10.57 2.01 7.56
CA VAL A 59 10.78 3.24 8.34
C VAL A 59 10.94 2.95 9.83
N LYS A 60 10.14 2.04 10.40
CA LYS A 60 10.14 1.77 11.85
C LYS A 60 11.26 0.84 12.29
N GLU A 61 11.46 -0.25 11.54
CA GLU A 61 12.30 -1.36 11.96
C GLU A 61 13.57 -1.52 11.09
N ASN A 62 13.70 -0.73 10.01
CA ASN A 62 14.78 -0.85 9.03
C ASN A 62 14.96 -2.28 8.50
N ILE A 63 13.86 -3.04 8.41
CA ILE A 63 13.87 -4.42 7.95
C ILE A 63 13.80 -4.43 6.42
N GLU A 64 14.77 -5.08 5.79
CA GLU A 64 14.76 -5.29 4.34
C GLU A 64 13.78 -6.39 3.95
N ILE A 65 12.60 -5.96 3.50
CA ILE A 65 11.49 -6.82 3.05
C ILE A 65 11.77 -7.44 1.67
N ASN A 66 12.87 -7.07 1.03
CA ASN A 66 13.32 -7.68 -0.22
C ASN A 66 13.61 -9.20 -0.07
N LYS A 67 13.67 -9.71 1.17
CA LYS A 67 13.83 -11.15 1.47
C LYS A 67 12.53 -11.96 1.33
N PHE A 68 11.35 -11.33 1.32
CA PHE A 68 10.06 -12.04 1.28
C PHE A 68 9.64 -12.45 -0.14
N SER A 69 10.43 -13.34 -0.74
CA SER A 69 10.23 -13.82 -2.10
C SER A 69 8.90 -14.59 -2.26
N ARG A 70 8.45 -15.30 -1.22
CA ARG A 70 7.18 -16.08 -1.27
C ARG A 70 5.97 -15.16 -1.35
N VAL A 71 5.98 -14.08 -0.57
CA VAL A 71 4.90 -13.08 -0.56
C VAL A 71 4.81 -12.36 -1.92
N ILE A 72 5.96 -11.99 -2.48
CA ILE A 72 6.02 -11.36 -3.82
C ILE A 72 5.51 -12.33 -4.90
N ALA A 73 5.88 -13.60 -4.84
CA ALA A 73 5.40 -14.60 -5.80
C ALA A 73 3.87 -14.78 -5.72
N PHE A 74 3.31 -14.79 -4.51
CA PHE A 74 1.86 -14.84 -4.29
C PHE A 74 1.15 -13.62 -4.90
N LEU A 75 1.65 -12.41 -4.63
CA LEU A 75 1.09 -11.17 -5.16
C LEU A 75 1.14 -11.13 -6.69
N LYS A 76 2.24 -11.60 -7.29
CA LYS A 76 2.39 -11.69 -8.75
C LYS A 76 1.35 -12.63 -9.36
N ARG A 77 1.17 -13.83 -8.80
CA ARG A 77 0.16 -14.81 -9.25
C ARG A 77 -1.26 -14.25 -9.17
N ASN A 78 -1.59 -13.55 -8.09
CA ASN A 78 -2.89 -12.91 -7.93
C ASN A 78 -3.13 -11.72 -8.86
N SER A 79 -2.07 -11.10 -9.39
CA SER A 79 -2.18 -10.01 -10.36
C SER A 79 -2.23 -10.45 -11.82
N VAL A 80 -2.04 -11.74 -12.12
CA VAL A 80 -2.08 -12.24 -13.51
C VAL A 80 -3.50 -12.06 -14.06
N GLY A 81 -3.63 -11.28 -15.12
CA GLY A 81 -4.92 -10.94 -15.74
C GLY A 81 -5.59 -9.69 -15.18
N TYR A 82 -4.98 -8.97 -14.22
CA TYR A 82 -5.48 -7.67 -13.82
C TYR A 82 -5.24 -6.64 -14.91
N GLU A 83 -6.33 -6.14 -15.51
CA GLU A 83 -6.28 -5.01 -16.41
C GLU A 83 -6.50 -3.70 -15.63
N PRO A 84 -5.57 -2.72 -15.71
CA PRO A 84 -5.75 -1.44 -15.05
C PRO A 84 -6.99 -0.72 -15.57
N THR A 85 -7.95 -0.44 -14.69
CA THR A 85 -9.08 0.43 -15.03
C THR A 85 -8.55 1.85 -15.20
N LYS A 86 -8.38 2.28 -16.45
CA LYS A 86 -8.01 3.66 -16.74
C LYS A 86 -9.20 4.56 -16.49
N SER A 87 -8.95 5.71 -15.87
CA SER A 87 -9.96 6.76 -15.78
C SER A 87 -10.36 7.20 -17.19
N LYS A 88 -11.65 7.44 -17.40
CA LYS A 88 -12.14 7.98 -18.68
C LYS A 88 -11.45 9.32 -18.93
N VAL A 89 -10.82 9.44 -20.10
CA VAL A 89 -10.31 10.73 -20.58
C VAL A 89 -11.51 11.56 -21.01
N LEU A 90 -11.70 12.72 -20.39
CA LEU A 90 -12.80 13.62 -20.71
C LEU A 90 -12.59 14.19 -22.11
N THR A 91 -13.59 14.04 -22.97
CA THR A 91 -13.59 14.63 -24.32
C THR A 91 -13.92 16.13 -24.26
N ARG A 92 -13.61 16.88 -25.32
CA ARG A 92 -13.92 18.32 -25.38
C ARG A 92 -15.41 18.61 -25.15
N GLN A 93 -16.29 17.82 -25.75
CA GLN A 93 -17.74 17.97 -25.58
C GLN A 93 -18.20 17.72 -24.14
N GLU A 94 -17.63 16.72 -23.47
CA GLU A 94 -17.91 16.45 -22.05
C GLU A 94 -17.38 17.56 -21.14
N ILE A 95 -16.25 18.17 -21.51
CA ILE A 95 -15.71 19.36 -20.83
C ILE A 95 -16.67 20.53 -21.00
N ASP A 96 -17.10 20.84 -22.22
CA ASP A 96 -18.01 21.96 -22.49
C ASP A 96 -19.36 21.77 -21.80
N THR A 97 -19.88 20.53 -21.81
CA THR A 97 -21.11 20.15 -21.11
C THR A 97 -20.95 20.28 -19.59
N PHE A 98 -19.79 19.87 -19.04
CA PHE A 98 -19.47 20.04 -17.63
C PHE A 98 -19.37 21.51 -17.23
N LEU A 99 -18.72 22.35 -18.03
CA LEU A 99 -18.57 23.79 -17.78
C LEU A 99 -19.91 24.53 -17.89
N THR A 100 -20.77 24.13 -18.82
CA THR A 100 -22.07 24.77 -19.04
C THR A 100 -23.11 24.39 -18.00
N ASN A 101 -23.08 23.14 -17.51
CA ASN A 101 -24.04 22.62 -16.53
C ASN A 101 -23.58 22.75 -15.06
N ALA A 102 -22.36 23.26 -14.82
CA ALA A 102 -21.87 23.49 -13.48
C ALA A 102 -22.51 24.76 -12.90
N ASP A 103 -23.49 24.56 -12.03
CA ASP A 103 -24.22 25.64 -11.33
C ASP A 103 -23.31 26.51 -10.42
N ASP A 104 -22.16 25.98 -9.98
CA ASP A 104 -21.26 26.64 -9.04
C ASP A 104 -19.83 26.81 -9.60
N MET A 105 -19.42 28.08 -9.79
CA MET A 105 -18.08 28.53 -10.19
C MET A 105 -16.95 27.96 -9.31
N LYS A 106 -17.26 27.58 -8.07
CA LYS A 106 -16.30 26.99 -7.12
C LYS A 106 -15.73 25.66 -7.59
N SER A 107 -16.54 24.84 -8.28
CA SER A 107 -16.12 23.53 -8.80
C SER A 107 -15.12 23.65 -9.96
N ILE A 108 -15.31 24.67 -10.81
CA ILE A 108 -14.43 25.02 -11.94
C ILE A 108 -13.09 25.55 -11.42
N LEU A 109 -13.12 26.42 -10.41
CA LEU A 109 -11.92 27.05 -9.84
C LEU A 109 -10.97 26.03 -9.18
N ILE A 110 -11.51 25.01 -8.50
CA ILE A 110 -10.74 23.93 -7.87
C ILE A 110 -9.99 23.09 -8.93
N LYS A 111 -10.54 22.96 -10.15
CA LYS A 111 -9.92 22.21 -11.25
C LYS A 111 -8.89 23.04 -12.04
N MET A 112 -9.18 24.32 -12.27
CA MET A 112 -8.33 25.23 -13.07
C MET A 112 -7.09 25.72 -12.32
N ASN A 113 -7.10 25.75 -10.98
CA ASN A 113 -5.98 26.25 -10.17
C ASN A 113 -4.95 25.15 -9.80
N ARG A 114 -4.61 24.26 -10.74
CA ARG A 114 -3.32 23.55 -10.68
C ARG A 114 -2.24 24.38 -11.35
N ARG A 115 -1.92 25.54 -10.75
CA ARG A 115 -0.71 26.28 -11.11
C ARG A 115 0.50 25.47 -10.67
N ASN A 116 1.24 24.96 -11.64
CA ASN A 116 2.67 24.65 -11.64
C ASN A 116 3.41 24.77 -10.28
N VAL A 117 3.31 23.76 -9.42
CA VAL A 117 4.30 23.56 -8.34
C VAL A 117 5.15 22.36 -8.73
N CYS A 118 6.13 22.60 -9.61
CA CYS A 118 7.45 21.97 -9.65
C CYS A 118 8.20 22.38 -10.93
N THR A 119 8.84 23.55 -10.87
CA THR A 119 10.11 23.82 -11.57
C THR A 119 10.81 24.91 -10.76
N LEU A 120 11.63 24.47 -9.81
CA LEU A 120 12.91 25.03 -9.33
C LEU A 120 13.38 24.16 -8.17
#